data_AF-A0A2B7XF14-F1
#
_entry.id   AF-A0A2B7XF14-F1
#
_cell.length_a   1.000
_cell.length_b   1.000
_cell.length_c   1.000
_cell.angle_alpha   90.00
_cell.angle_beta   90.00
_cell.angle_gamma   90.00
#
_symmetry.space_group_name_H-M   'P 1'
#
loop_
_entity.id
_entity.type
_entity.pdbx_description
1 polymer ?
#
loop_
_entity_poly.entity_id
_entity_poly.type
_entity_poly.pdbx_seq_one_letter_code
_entity_poly.pdbx_strand_id
1 'polypeptide(L)'
;MYWRSIASLARPRISGTQMRSFSSRLLPNTRKPYRFNAQGLYQIQRAKKEQKPQFSHSTKHFYSDEKIPNQADHARLADKPEYGFGVLWDDMSQPVVAIEESLKDDKLKKDKTWGFVVYRCTYGDEDAWEEMLDLICCHMEDYLAMEDGEQFWDRHELIVMDDKTQLDGASSHVVRDHFNRFVRSEMDKLPKLPESEREEEEGLRKQIASATRYNFCLFVDDISLESIKHMTEPVIKVLCREWGPLPAQERGYAIHPNFEDGKTADEKEDVGWMYIYVLSCFEFYDKLHGPGKWAFHYQRPSYGPDRNNDEVPGWWRRKDEGGTGDSQASGDP
;
A
#
# COMPACT_ATOMS: atom_id res chain seq x y z
N MET A 1 43.58 49.15 -45.02
CA MET A 1 44.75 48.62 -45.77
C MET A 1 45.80 48.17 -44.76
N TYR A 2 46.44 47.04 -45.07
CA TYR A 2 47.66 46.48 -44.47
C TYR A 2 47.62 45.68 -43.16
N TRP A 3 47.84 44.38 -43.39
CA TRP A 3 48.33 43.31 -42.53
C TRP A 3 49.76 43.51 -42.00
N ARG A 4 50.11 42.80 -40.91
CA ARG A 4 51.36 42.04 -40.60
C ARG A 4 51.29 41.65 -39.10
N SER A 5 51.11 40.41 -38.65
CA SER A 5 51.90 39.16 -38.80
C SER A 5 53.38 39.28 -38.41
N ILE A 6 53.76 38.68 -37.27
CA ILE A 6 55.10 38.16 -36.95
C ILE A 6 54.95 36.75 -36.36
N ALA A 7 55.74 35.84 -36.94
CA ALA A 7 55.90 34.41 -36.66
C ALA A 7 56.70 34.14 -35.37
N SER A 8 56.34 33.14 -34.56
CA SER A 8 56.81 31.73 -34.51
C SER A 8 58.26 31.51 -34.03
N LEU A 9 58.42 30.59 -33.05
CA LEU A 9 59.48 29.57 -32.79
C LEU A 9 59.12 29.00 -31.37
N ALA A 10 59.08 27.71 -31.02
CA ALA A 10 59.66 26.49 -31.54
C ALA A 10 58.83 25.23 -31.11
N ARG A 11 59.20 24.08 -31.71
CA ARG A 11 58.58 22.73 -31.81
C ARG A 11 58.79 21.85 -30.52
N PRO A 12 58.56 20.49 -30.46
CA PRO A 12 57.89 19.52 -31.37
C PRO A 12 57.00 18.39 -30.74
N ARG A 13 56.05 17.84 -31.54
CA ARG A 13 55.76 16.39 -31.90
C ARG A 13 55.68 15.30 -30.79
N ILE A 14 54.84 14.24 -30.82
CA ILE A 14 53.88 13.59 -31.74
C ILE A 14 53.07 12.56 -30.90
N SER A 15 51.89 12.16 -31.40
CA SER A 15 51.12 10.91 -31.17
C SER A 15 49.86 11.13 -30.32
N GLY A 16 48.64 10.79 -30.75
CA GLY A 16 48.16 10.17 -31.97
C GLY A 16 46.62 10.10 -31.94
N THR A 17 46.02 10.40 -33.08
CA THR A 17 44.82 9.79 -33.70
C THR A 17 43.76 9.17 -32.76
N GLN A 18 42.62 9.82 -32.52
CA GLN A 18 41.36 9.77 -33.30
C GLN A 18 40.43 8.60 -32.95
N MET A 19 39.16 8.98 -32.75
CA MET A 19 37.93 8.31 -33.18
C MET A 19 37.12 7.46 -32.18
N ARG A 20 35.81 7.78 -32.23
CA ARG A 20 34.58 6.98 -31.95
C ARG A 20 34.03 7.07 -30.52
N SER A 21 32.85 7.67 -30.32
CA SER A 21 31.52 7.17 -30.71
C SER A 21 31.26 5.76 -30.19
N PHE A 22 30.67 5.67 -29.01
CA PHE A 22 29.88 4.53 -28.54
C PHE A 22 28.54 5.14 -28.10
N SER A 23 27.48 5.13 -28.92
CA SER A 23 26.59 3.99 -29.19
C SER A 23 26.25 3.22 -27.92
N SER A 24 25.21 3.71 -27.22
CA SER A 24 24.45 2.93 -26.25
C SER A 24 23.85 1.70 -26.94
N ARG A 25 24.43 0.53 -26.70
CA ARG A 25 23.77 -0.75 -26.96
C ARG A 25 23.80 -1.58 -25.69
N LEU A 26 22.59 -1.85 -25.22
CA LEU A 26 22.10 -3.19 -24.88
C LEU A 26 23.03 -4.01 -23.99
N LEU A 27 22.74 -3.98 -22.69
CA LEU A 27 22.98 -5.12 -21.84
C LEU A 27 21.64 -5.84 -21.57
N PRO A 28 21.63 -7.19 -21.57
CA PRO A 28 20.39 -7.96 -21.58
C PRO A 28 19.70 -7.90 -20.24
N ASN A 29 18.39 -7.65 -20.32
CA ASN A 29 17.44 -7.77 -19.24
C ASN A 29 17.28 -9.27 -18.90
N THR A 30 18.15 -9.81 -18.03
CA THR A 30 18.01 -11.17 -17.51
C THR A 30 18.22 -11.18 -16.00
N ARG A 31 17.22 -10.71 -15.27
CA ARG A 31 16.90 -11.24 -13.95
C ARG A 31 15.40 -11.52 -13.95
N LYS A 32 15.04 -12.79 -14.16
CA LYS A 32 13.72 -13.25 -13.75
C LYS A 32 13.69 -13.10 -12.23
N PRO A 33 12.75 -12.36 -11.63
CA PRO A 33 12.52 -12.49 -10.21
C PRO A 33 12.14 -13.94 -9.95
N TYR A 34 12.66 -14.49 -8.86
CA TYR A 34 12.24 -15.79 -8.36
C TYR A 34 10.75 -15.65 -8.03
N ARG A 35 9.88 -16.04 -8.97
CA ARG A 35 8.42 -16.13 -8.76
C ARG A 35 8.19 -17.23 -7.73
N PHE A 36 8.16 -16.87 -6.45
CA PHE A 36 7.30 -17.61 -5.53
C PHE A 36 5.87 -17.33 -5.96
N ASN A 37 5.13 -18.40 -6.21
CA ASN A 37 3.80 -18.32 -6.78
C ASN A 37 2.80 -17.93 -5.69
N ALA A 38 2.69 -16.63 -5.37
CA ALA A 38 1.65 -16.08 -4.50
C ALA A 38 0.24 -16.36 -5.07
N GLN A 39 0.11 -16.45 -6.40
CA GLN A 39 -1.07 -17.00 -7.09
C GLN A 39 -1.42 -18.39 -6.55
N GLY A 40 -0.42 -19.24 -6.30
CA GLY A 40 -0.60 -20.54 -5.67
C GLY A 40 -1.20 -20.42 -4.27
N LEU A 41 -0.68 -19.53 -3.42
CA LEU A 41 -1.14 -19.38 -2.04
C LEU A 41 -2.52 -18.72 -1.92
N TYR A 42 -2.81 -17.68 -2.71
CA TYR A 42 -4.14 -17.07 -2.79
C TYR A 42 -5.17 -18.05 -3.37
N GLN A 43 -4.84 -18.75 -4.46
CA GLN A 43 -5.73 -19.77 -5.02
C GLN A 43 -5.87 -20.97 -4.07
N ILE A 44 -4.85 -21.29 -3.26
CA ILE A 44 -4.93 -22.30 -2.18
C ILE A 44 -5.84 -21.80 -1.05
N GLN A 45 -5.76 -20.54 -0.63
CA GLN A 45 -6.67 -19.96 0.37
C GLN A 45 -8.12 -19.93 -0.13
N ARG A 46 -8.33 -19.57 -1.41
CA ARG A 46 -9.63 -19.61 -2.10
C ARG A 46 -10.16 -21.04 -2.22
N ALA A 47 -9.35 -21.99 -2.69
CA ALA A 47 -9.71 -23.39 -2.86
C ALA A 47 -9.98 -24.11 -1.52
N LYS A 48 -9.23 -23.78 -0.45
CA LYS A 48 -9.49 -24.27 0.92
C LYS A 48 -10.85 -23.79 1.45
N LYS A 49 -11.35 -22.64 1.00
CA LYS A 49 -12.65 -22.07 1.39
C LYS A 49 -13.81 -22.72 0.63
N GLU A 50 -13.61 -23.09 -0.63
CA GLU A 50 -14.61 -23.77 -1.47
C GLU A 50 -14.79 -25.28 -1.11
N GLN A 51 -13.85 -25.88 -0.37
CA GLN A 51 -13.86 -27.31 0.00
C GLN A 51 -14.39 -27.67 1.39
N LYS A 52 -15.07 -26.78 2.12
CA LYS A 52 -15.70 -27.17 3.41
C LYS A 52 -17.14 -27.69 3.23
N PRO A 53 -17.37 -29.01 3.26
CA PRO A 53 -18.46 -29.61 4.02
C PRO A 53 -17.94 -30.18 5.35
N GLN A 54 -18.85 -30.28 6.32
CA GLN A 54 -18.65 -30.78 7.68
C GLN A 54 -17.93 -32.14 7.73
N PHE A 55 -16.91 -32.29 8.60
CA PHE A 55 -16.94 -33.12 9.82
C PHE A 55 -15.55 -33.28 10.45
N SER A 56 -15.61 -33.56 11.76
CA SER A 56 -14.57 -33.81 12.76
C SER A 56 -13.59 -34.95 12.45
N HIS A 57 -12.34 -34.84 12.91
CA HIS A 57 -11.83 -35.44 14.16
C HIS A 57 -10.29 -35.41 14.21
N SER A 58 -9.78 -35.01 15.38
CA SER A 58 -8.68 -35.65 16.14
C SER A 58 -7.65 -36.46 15.36
N THR A 59 -6.36 -36.09 15.47
CA THR A 59 -5.29 -37.02 15.93
C THR A 59 -4.13 -36.24 16.55
N LYS A 60 -3.75 -36.65 17.77
CA LYS A 60 -2.55 -36.27 18.51
C LYS A 60 -1.33 -37.02 17.96
N HIS A 61 -0.16 -36.37 17.89
CA HIS A 61 1.17 -36.97 18.11
C HIS A 61 2.10 -35.84 18.61
N PHE A 62 2.45 -35.78 19.89
CA PHE A 62 3.61 -36.41 20.54
C PHE A 62 4.92 -36.25 19.75
N TYR A 63 5.74 -35.27 20.16
CA TYR A 63 7.17 -35.50 20.39
C TYR A 63 7.63 -34.64 21.58
N SER A 64 8.50 -35.26 22.37
CA SER A 64 8.89 -34.94 23.73
C SER A 64 10.03 -33.93 23.80
N ASP A 65 10.11 -33.27 24.96
CA ASP A 65 11.19 -32.45 25.49
C ASP A 65 12.62 -32.95 25.21
N GLU A 66 13.52 -32.01 24.95
CA GLU A 66 14.84 -32.02 25.57
C GLU A 66 15.33 -30.57 25.84
N LYS A 67 15.96 -30.39 26.99
CA LYS A 67 16.20 -29.12 27.69
C LYS A 67 17.71 -28.84 27.82
N ILE A 68 18.10 -27.56 27.61
CA ILE A 68 19.12 -26.74 28.35
C ILE A 68 20.60 -26.91 27.92
N PRO A 69 21.54 -25.90 28.03
CA PRO A 69 21.45 -24.53 28.59
C PRO A 69 21.98 -23.34 27.73
N ASN A 70 21.64 -22.13 28.21
CA ASN A 70 22.32 -20.83 28.05
C ASN A 70 23.84 -20.85 27.78
N GLN A 71 24.30 -20.02 26.83
CA GLN A 71 25.29 -18.96 27.14
C GLN A 71 25.32 -17.88 26.04
N ALA A 72 25.40 -16.63 26.48
CA ALA A 72 25.53 -15.43 25.65
C ALA A 72 26.85 -15.41 24.87
N ASP A 73 26.82 -14.86 23.65
CA ASP A 73 27.96 -14.17 23.08
C ASP A 73 27.52 -13.06 22.11
N HIS A 74 28.01 -11.87 22.41
CA HIS A 74 27.95 -10.70 21.54
C HIS A 74 28.80 -10.92 20.28
N ALA A 75 28.35 -10.29 19.19
CA ALA A 75 29.08 -9.84 17.99
C ALA A 75 28.77 -10.61 16.70
N ARG A 76 28.01 -9.97 15.81
CA ARG A 76 28.59 -9.18 14.71
C ARG A 76 27.49 -8.45 13.96
N LEU A 77 27.56 -7.12 14.03
CA LEU A 77 26.92 -6.17 13.13
C LEU A 77 27.42 -6.50 11.71
N ALA A 78 26.61 -7.17 10.91
CA ALA A 78 26.86 -7.38 9.49
C ALA A 78 25.95 -6.40 8.74
N ASP A 79 26.58 -5.64 7.85
CA ASP A 79 26.02 -4.55 7.06
C ASP A 79 24.64 -4.90 6.46
N LYS A 80 23.61 -4.17 6.86
CA LYS A 80 22.30 -4.18 6.19
C LYS A 80 22.49 -3.51 4.81
N PRO A 81 22.03 -4.12 3.70
CA PRO A 81 22.07 -3.46 2.41
C PRO A 81 21.22 -2.19 2.45
N GLU A 82 21.84 -1.06 2.09
CA GLU A 82 21.19 0.22 1.87
C GLU A 82 20.19 0.12 0.69
N TYR A 83 18.98 -0.37 0.96
CA TYR A 83 17.81 0.13 0.26
C TYR A 83 17.39 1.41 0.99
N GLY A 84 17.27 2.51 0.26
CA GLY A 84 17.05 3.86 0.76
C GLY A 84 15.69 4.09 1.43
N PHE A 85 15.39 3.36 2.51
CA PHE A 85 14.36 3.71 3.46
C PHE A 85 14.97 4.66 4.50
N GLY A 86 14.98 5.95 4.13
CA GLY A 86 15.49 7.04 4.96
C GLY A 86 14.70 7.17 6.26
N VAL A 87 15.37 6.81 7.35
CA VAL A 87 15.30 7.34 8.72
C VAL A 87 14.34 8.53 8.92
N LEU A 88 13.11 8.24 9.35
CA LEU A 88 12.26 9.15 10.12
C LEU A 88 11.35 8.34 11.06
N TRP A 89 11.94 7.45 11.85
CA TRP A 89 11.24 6.65 12.86
C TRP A 89 11.00 7.50 14.10
N ASP A 90 9.89 8.23 14.12
CA ASP A 90 9.36 8.89 15.34
C ASP A 90 7.98 8.33 15.74
N ASP A 91 7.59 7.15 15.25
CA ASP A 91 6.53 6.34 15.89
C ASP A 91 7.21 5.18 16.63
N MET A 92 7.04 5.17 17.94
CA MET A 92 7.70 4.26 18.90
C MET A 92 7.12 2.84 18.90
N SER A 93 6.28 2.47 17.92
CA SER A 93 5.84 1.08 17.80
C SER A 93 6.98 0.24 17.22
N GLN A 94 7.36 -0.79 17.95
CA GLN A 94 8.11 -1.89 17.34
C GLN A 94 7.21 -2.47 16.23
N PRO A 95 7.75 -2.84 15.07
CA PRO A 95 6.99 -3.48 14.02
C PRO A 95 6.18 -4.66 14.56
N VAL A 96 5.00 -4.90 13.98
CA VAL A 96 4.14 -6.07 14.25
C VAL A 96 3.40 -6.04 15.60
N VAL A 97 3.66 -5.08 16.49
CA VAL A 97 2.96 -4.96 17.79
C VAL A 97 1.46 -4.82 17.62
N ALA A 98 0.99 -4.02 16.67
CA ALA A 98 -0.44 -3.85 16.45
C ALA A 98 -1.11 -5.14 15.95
N ILE A 99 -0.39 -5.92 15.12
CA ILE A 99 -0.89 -7.20 14.63
C ILE A 99 -1.03 -8.15 15.81
N GLU A 100 0.00 -8.29 16.64
CA GLU A 100 -0.05 -9.11 17.85
C GLU A 100 -1.22 -8.70 18.76
N GLU A 101 -1.34 -7.40 19.06
CA GLU A 101 -2.44 -6.86 19.88
C GLU A 101 -3.81 -7.14 19.28
N SER A 102 -3.96 -6.96 17.96
CA SER A 102 -5.22 -7.23 17.27
C SER A 102 -5.62 -8.71 17.27
N LEU A 103 -4.63 -9.61 17.38
CA LEU A 103 -4.83 -11.06 17.33
C LEU A 103 -5.06 -11.70 18.70
N LYS A 104 -4.81 -10.97 19.80
CA LYS A 104 -5.13 -11.44 21.16
C LYS A 104 -6.60 -11.81 21.26
N ASP A 105 -6.86 -13.03 21.71
CA ASP A 105 -8.21 -13.51 21.94
C ASP A 105 -8.90 -12.70 23.04
N ASP A 106 -10.20 -12.50 22.89
CA ASP A 106 -11.05 -11.93 23.94
C ASP A 106 -12.34 -12.72 24.11
N LYS A 107 -13.24 -12.24 24.97
CA LYS A 107 -14.52 -12.91 25.27
C LYS A 107 -15.46 -12.99 24.05
N LEU A 108 -15.33 -12.09 23.08
CA LEU A 108 -16.21 -11.99 21.93
C LEU A 108 -15.65 -12.72 20.70
N LYS A 109 -14.32 -12.72 20.51
CA LYS A 109 -13.71 -13.30 19.31
C LYS A 109 -12.39 -13.99 19.64
N LYS A 110 -12.37 -15.29 19.34
CA LYS A 110 -11.17 -16.13 19.30
C LYS A 110 -10.72 -16.32 17.86
N ASP A 111 -9.46 -16.68 17.67
CA ASP A 111 -8.90 -17.01 16.35
C ASP A 111 -9.10 -15.88 15.31
N LYS A 112 -9.08 -14.62 15.77
CA LYS A 112 -9.11 -13.41 14.95
C LYS A 112 -8.14 -13.49 13.76
N THR A 113 -8.52 -12.98 12.60
CA THR A 113 -7.61 -12.81 11.47
C THR A 113 -7.17 -11.35 11.35
N TRP A 114 -6.04 -11.12 10.70
CA TRP A 114 -5.53 -9.78 10.38
C TRP A 114 -5.34 -9.63 8.87
N GLY A 115 -5.09 -8.40 8.41
CA GLY A 115 -4.99 -8.05 7.00
C GLY A 115 -6.13 -7.12 6.56
N PHE A 116 -5.98 -6.52 5.38
CA PHE A 116 -6.95 -5.56 4.85
C PHE A 116 -8.15 -6.23 4.18
N VAL A 117 -9.22 -5.46 4.09
CA VAL A 117 -10.27 -5.66 3.09
C VAL A 117 -9.92 -4.82 1.86
N VAL A 118 -9.86 -5.43 0.69
CA VAL A 118 -9.49 -4.79 -0.59
C VAL A 118 -10.72 -4.68 -1.48
N TYR A 119 -11.00 -3.48 -1.97
CA TYR A 119 -12.09 -3.20 -2.89
C TYR A 119 -11.55 -3.01 -4.31
N ARG A 120 -12.01 -3.85 -5.24
CA ARG A 120 -11.77 -3.65 -6.66
C ARG A 120 -12.81 -2.68 -7.21
N CYS A 121 -12.40 -1.47 -7.58
CA CYS A 121 -13.31 -0.43 -8.07
C CYS A 121 -13.11 -0.10 -9.55
N THR A 122 -12.19 -0.80 -10.21
CA THR A 122 -11.96 -0.72 -11.64
C THR A 122 -11.70 -2.10 -12.21
N TYR A 123 -12.18 -2.30 -13.44
CA TYR A 123 -12.20 -3.59 -14.12
C TYR A 123 -11.59 -3.50 -15.53
N GLY A 124 -10.81 -2.45 -15.79
CA GLY A 124 -10.24 -2.17 -17.10
C GLY A 124 -8.93 -2.93 -17.41
N ASP A 125 -8.23 -3.42 -16.39
CA ASP A 125 -6.93 -4.08 -16.54
C ASP A 125 -6.84 -5.25 -15.55
N GLU A 126 -6.92 -6.49 -16.05
CA GLU A 126 -6.86 -7.69 -15.20
C GLU A 126 -5.42 -8.02 -14.80
N ASP A 127 -4.46 -7.86 -15.72
CA ASP A 127 -3.06 -8.17 -15.44
C ASP A 127 -2.50 -7.25 -14.34
N ALA A 128 -2.81 -5.94 -14.41
CA ALA A 128 -2.45 -4.99 -13.37
C ALA A 128 -3.18 -5.28 -12.04
N TRP A 129 -4.42 -5.75 -12.09
CA TRP A 129 -5.16 -6.14 -10.89
C TRP A 129 -4.53 -7.36 -10.20
N GLU A 130 -4.16 -8.39 -10.96
CA GLU A 130 -3.44 -9.55 -10.42
C GLU A 130 -2.08 -9.14 -9.84
N GLU A 131 -1.33 -8.29 -10.53
CA GLU A 131 -0.04 -7.76 -10.07
C GLU A 131 -0.18 -6.92 -8.79
N MET A 132 -1.24 -6.11 -8.67
CA MET A 132 -1.55 -5.36 -7.44
C MET A 132 -1.73 -6.29 -6.23
N LEU A 133 -2.51 -7.36 -6.38
CA LEU A 133 -2.72 -8.33 -5.30
C LEU A 133 -1.43 -9.08 -4.94
N ASP A 134 -0.64 -9.47 -5.95
CA ASP A 134 0.64 -10.12 -5.74
C ASP A 134 1.61 -9.20 -4.98
N LEU A 135 1.69 -7.91 -5.34
CA LEU A 135 2.54 -6.93 -4.64
C LEU A 135 2.13 -6.75 -3.18
N ILE A 136 0.82 -6.67 -2.89
CA ILE A 136 0.32 -6.58 -1.51
C ILE A 136 0.75 -7.83 -0.72
N CYS A 137 0.54 -9.03 -1.25
CA CYS A 137 0.80 -10.27 -0.52
C CYS A 137 2.30 -10.58 -0.37
N CYS A 138 3.10 -10.46 -1.44
CA CYS A 138 4.52 -10.81 -1.41
C CYS A 138 5.28 -9.89 -0.46
N HIS A 139 4.98 -8.59 -0.48
CA HIS A 139 5.68 -7.65 0.40
C HIS A 139 5.33 -7.86 1.87
N MET A 140 4.09 -8.25 2.19
CA MET A 140 3.73 -8.58 3.56
C MET A 140 4.49 -9.79 4.10
N GLU A 141 4.72 -10.81 3.27
CA GLU A 141 5.51 -12.00 3.65
C GLU A 141 6.98 -11.64 3.90
N ASP A 142 7.60 -10.88 2.99
CA ASP A 142 8.98 -10.40 3.13
C ASP A 142 9.15 -9.54 4.39
N TYR A 143 8.20 -8.64 4.66
CA TYR A 143 8.24 -7.78 5.83
C TYR A 143 8.16 -8.59 7.14
N LEU A 144 7.24 -9.55 7.24
CA LEU A 144 7.14 -10.41 8.42
C LEU A 144 8.43 -11.19 8.68
N ALA A 145 9.09 -11.69 7.63
CA ALA A 145 10.37 -12.38 7.76
C ALA A 145 11.51 -11.46 8.24
N MET A 146 11.45 -10.16 7.94
CA MET A 146 12.45 -9.20 8.42
C MET A 146 12.25 -8.79 9.88
N GLU A 147 11.03 -8.90 10.39
CA GLU A 147 10.63 -8.44 11.74
C GLU A 147 10.31 -9.61 12.70
N ASP A 148 10.79 -10.83 12.40
CA ASP A 148 10.56 -12.05 13.19
C ASP A 148 9.06 -12.30 13.48
N GLY A 149 8.21 -12.00 12.50
CA GLY A 149 6.75 -12.01 12.56
C GLY A 149 6.09 -13.17 11.81
N GLU A 150 6.84 -14.15 11.33
CA GLU A 150 6.33 -15.20 10.42
C GLU A 150 5.15 -15.99 11.01
N GLN A 151 5.09 -16.14 12.34
CA GLN A 151 3.98 -16.77 13.06
C GLN A 151 2.63 -16.11 12.81
N PHE A 152 2.61 -14.82 12.43
CA PHE A 152 1.35 -14.12 12.18
C PHE A 152 0.77 -14.48 10.82
N TRP A 153 1.57 -14.98 9.88
CA TRP A 153 1.12 -15.32 8.53
C TRP A 153 -0.03 -16.33 8.51
N ASP A 154 -0.02 -17.29 9.43
CA ASP A 154 -1.08 -18.33 9.55
C ASP A 154 -2.48 -17.74 9.81
N ARG A 155 -2.54 -16.50 10.34
CA ARG A 155 -3.78 -15.77 10.63
C ARG A 155 -3.99 -14.56 9.70
N HIS A 156 -3.15 -14.41 8.67
CA HIS A 156 -3.33 -13.39 7.65
C HIS A 156 -4.47 -13.78 6.70
N GLU A 157 -5.39 -12.84 6.47
CA GLU A 157 -6.51 -13.01 5.55
C GLU A 157 -6.78 -11.70 4.82
N LEU A 158 -6.44 -11.67 3.53
CA LEU A 158 -6.82 -10.61 2.61
C LEU A 158 -8.25 -10.88 2.10
N ILE A 159 -9.20 -10.01 2.47
CA ILE A 159 -10.58 -10.13 1.98
C ILE A 159 -10.74 -9.28 0.72
N VAL A 160 -10.96 -9.91 -0.42
CA VAL A 160 -11.22 -9.21 -1.68
C VAL A 160 -12.73 -9.04 -1.89
N MET A 161 -13.16 -7.79 -2.01
CA MET A 161 -14.50 -7.38 -2.42
C MET A 161 -14.47 -7.10 -3.92
N ASP A 162 -14.92 -8.08 -4.69
CA ASP A 162 -14.94 -8.08 -6.14
C ASP A 162 -16.37 -8.30 -6.64
N ASP A 163 -17.08 -7.20 -6.90
CA ASP A 163 -18.42 -7.20 -7.48
C ASP A 163 -18.51 -6.05 -8.50
N LYS A 164 -18.21 -6.38 -9.76
CA LYS A 164 -18.24 -5.43 -10.87
C LYS A 164 -19.56 -4.68 -10.99
N THR A 165 -20.68 -5.31 -10.65
CA THR A 165 -22.00 -4.69 -10.81
C THR A 165 -22.26 -3.57 -9.82
N GLN A 166 -21.58 -3.60 -8.66
CA GLN A 166 -21.74 -2.62 -7.58
C GLN A 166 -20.53 -1.70 -7.42
N LEU A 167 -19.34 -2.14 -7.83
CA LEU A 167 -18.08 -1.49 -7.50
C LEU A 167 -17.36 -0.85 -8.70
N ASP A 168 -17.71 -1.18 -9.94
CA ASP A 168 -17.06 -0.58 -11.12
C ASP A 168 -17.33 0.93 -11.18
N GLY A 169 -16.28 1.74 -11.05
CA GLY A 169 -16.37 3.20 -10.95
C GLY A 169 -16.96 3.72 -9.64
N ALA A 170 -17.05 2.90 -8.59
CA ALA A 170 -17.59 3.33 -7.30
C ALA A 170 -16.75 4.44 -6.66
N SER A 171 -17.42 5.44 -6.08
CA SER A 171 -16.74 6.51 -5.34
C SER A 171 -16.30 6.03 -3.95
N SER A 172 -15.38 6.80 -3.34
CA SER A 172 -14.94 6.57 -1.95
C SER A 172 -16.12 6.49 -0.97
N HIS A 173 -17.16 7.30 -1.15
CA HIS A 173 -18.37 7.24 -0.32
C HIS A 173 -19.14 5.92 -0.48
N VAL A 174 -19.30 5.42 -1.71
CA VAL A 174 -20.00 4.15 -1.97
C VAL A 174 -19.23 2.98 -1.35
N VAL A 175 -17.90 2.96 -1.49
CA VAL A 175 -17.07 1.94 -0.84
C VAL A 175 -17.11 2.04 0.67
N ARG A 176 -17.09 3.25 1.24
CA ARG A 176 -17.24 3.46 2.68
C ARG A 176 -18.58 2.93 3.20
N ASP A 177 -19.67 3.10 2.45
CA ASP A 177 -20.97 2.53 2.81
C ASP A 177 -20.97 1.00 2.75
N HIS A 178 -20.34 0.41 1.73
CA HIS A 178 -20.18 -1.04 1.63
C HIS A 178 -19.32 -1.58 2.78
N PHE A 179 -18.21 -0.92 3.10
CA PHE A 179 -17.33 -1.33 4.18
C PHE A 179 -17.99 -1.21 5.55
N ASN A 180 -18.75 -0.14 5.80
CA ASN A 180 -19.56 -0.02 7.02
C ASN A 180 -20.57 -1.17 7.16
N ARG A 181 -21.22 -1.59 6.07
CA ARG A 181 -22.13 -2.76 6.09
C ARG A 181 -21.38 -4.07 6.37
N PHE A 182 -20.22 -4.26 5.75
CA PHE A 182 -19.35 -5.40 6.04
C PHE A 182 -18.97 -5.47 7.52
N VAL A 183 -18.46 -4.38 8.09
CA VAL A 183 -18.05 -4.31 9.49
C VAL A 183 -19.24 -4.56 10.42
N ARG A 184 -20.40 -3.95 10.17
CA ARG A 184 -21.62 -4.22 10.94
C ARG A 184 -21.98 -5.70 10.91
N SER A 185 -21.95 -6.33 9.74
CA SER A 185 -22.22 -7.77 9.62
C SER A 185 -21.23 -8.62 10.40
N GLU A 186 -19.96 -8.21 10.48
CA GLU A 186 -18.93 -8.88 11.28
C GLU A 186 -19.18 -8.71 12.78
N MET A 187 -19.60 -7.51 13.21
CA MET A 187 -19.93 -7.24 14.60
C MET A 187 -21.20 -7.99 15.02
N ASP A 188 -22.20 -8.10 14.16
CA ASP A 188 -23.46 -8.81 14.43
C ASP A 188 -23.26 -10.32 14.65
N LYS A 189 -22.17 -10.89 14.11
CA LYS A 189 -21.79 -12.30 14.33
C LYS A 189 -21.16 -12.56 15.70
N LEU A 190 -20.72 -11.51 16.41
CA LEU A 190 -20.11 -11.67 17.73
C LEU A 190 -21.16 -12.11 18.76
N PRO A 191 -20.80 -13.02 19.68
CA PRO A 191 -21.71 -13.48 20.71
C PRO A 191 -22.16 -12.32 21.61
N LYS A 192 -23.36 -12.45 22.16
CA LYS A 192 -23.84 -11.56 23.22
C LYS A 192 -23.41 -12.13 24.56
N LEU A 193 -22.86 -11.28 25.42
CA LEU A 193 -22.50 -11.65 26.78
C LEU A 193 -23.73 -11.58 27.69
N PRO A 194 -23.66 -12.16 28.90
CA PRO A 194 -24.72 -12.02 29.89
C PRO A 194 -25.01 -10.56 30.22
N GLU A 195 -26.23 -10.28 30.66
CA GLU A 195 -26.73 -8.95 31.03
C GLU A 195 -25.79 -8.18 31.98
N SER A 196 -25.14 -8.91 32.90
CA SER A 196 -24.18 -8.39 33.87
C SER A 196 -22.87 -7.86 33.26
N GLU A 197 -22.56 -8.24 32.02
CA GLU A 197 -21.30 -7.95 31.32
C GLU A 197 -21.52 -7.01 30.12
N ARG A 198 -22.67 -6.33 30.02
CA ARG A 198 -22.98 -5.51 28.84
C ARG A 198 -22.03 -4.33 28.61
N GLU A 199 -21.56 -3.68 29.66
CA GLU A 199 -20.60 -2.58 29.53
C GLU A 199 -19.26 -3.10 28.97
N GLU A 200 -18.84 -4.29 29.41
CA GLU A 200 -17.66 -4.96 28.89
C GLU A 200 -17.86 -5.41 27.44
N GLU A 201 -19.02 -5.98 27.10
CA GLU A 201 -19.38 -6.32 25.72
C GLU A 201 -19.29 -5.09 24.80
N GLU A 202 -19.87 -3.96 25.22
CA GLU A 202 -19.81 -2.72 24.44
C GLU A 202 -18.37 -2.23 24.25
N GLY A 203 -17.55 -2.29 25.31
CA GLY A 203 -16.13 -1.95 25.24
C GLY A 203 -15.34 -2.84 24.27
N LEU A 204 -15.53 -4.15 24.36
CA LEU A 204 -14.86 -5.13 23.47
C LEU A 204 -15.31 -4.96 22.02
N ARG A 205 -16.61 -4.74 21.77
CA ARG A 205 -17.12 -4.47 20.41
C ARG A 205 -16.50 -3.22 19.81
N LYS A 206 -16.40 -2.13 20.59
CA LYS A 206 -15.73 -0.90 20.17
C LYS A 206 -14.26 -1.14 19.86
N GLN A 207 -13.54 -1.84 20.74
CA GLN A 207 -12.14 -2.18 20.54
C GLN A 207 -11.91 -3.00 19.27
N ILE A 208 -12.71 -4.05 19.03
CA ILE A 208 -12.64 -4.85 17.81
C ILE A 208 -12.94 -3.97 16.59
N ALA A 209 -14.01 -3.18 16.62
CA ALA A 209 -14.38 -2.31 15.51
C ALA A 209 -13.34 -1.21 15.21
N SER A 210 -12.54 -0.80 16.18
CA SER A 210 -11.45 0.18 16.01
C SER A 210 -10.14 -0.44 15.54
N ALA A 211 -10.01 -1.77 15.51
CA ALA A 211 -8.83 -2.44 14.97
C ALA A 211 -8.67 -2.13 13.47
N THR A 212 -7.43 -2.05 12.99
CA THR A 212 -7.09 -1.66 11.61
C THR A 212 -7.96 -2.35 10.55
N ARG A 213 -8.10 -3.69 10.65
CA ARG A 213 -8.93 -4.53 9.75
C ARG A 213 -10.35 -4.02 9.55
N TYR A 214 -10.94 -3.42 10.59
CA TYR A 214 -12.33 -2.97 10.59
C TYR A 214 -12.46 -1.46 10.46
N ASN A 215 -11.38 -0.70 10.65
CA ASN A 215 -11.40 0.75 10.56
C ASN A 215 -10.87 1.28 9.22
N PHE A 216 -10.06 0.51 8.51
CA PHE A 216 -9.48 0.88 7.22
C PHE A 216 -9.63 -0.23 6.18
N CYS A 217 -9.88 0.16 4.94
CA CYS A 217 -9.86 -0.74 3.80
C CYS A 217 -8.97 -0.20 2.68
N LEU A 218 -8.47 -1.09 1.84
CA LEU A 218 -7.77 -0.73 0.61
C LEU A 218 -8.79 -0.57 -0.51
N PHE A 219 -8.65 0.49 -1.28
CA PHE A 219 -9.50 0.87 -2.39
C PHE A 219 -8.62 0.96 -3.64
N VAL A 220 -8.88 0.09 -4.62
CA VAL A 220 -8.13 0.01 -5.87
C VAL A 220 -8.96 0.63 -6.99
N ASP A 221 -8.52 1.79 -7.44
CA ASP A 221 -9.07 2.50 -8.60
C ASP A 221 -8.15 2.44 -9.81
N ASP A 222 -8.56 3.16 -10.85
CA ASP A 222 -7.85 3.29 -12.10
C ASP A 222 -6.44 3.86 -11.94
N ILE A 223 -6.25 4.90 -11.11
CA ILE A 223 -4.92 5.43 -10.79
C ILE A 223 -4.04 4.38 -10.11
N SER A 224 -4.62 3.62 -9.17
CA SER A 224 -3.89 2.56 -8.47
C SER A 224 -3.38 1.49 -9.46
N LEU A 225 -4.21 1.02 -10.39
CA LEU A 225 -3.78 0.04 -11.39
C LEU A 225 -2.79 0.61 -12.42
N GLU A 226 -3.01 1.84 -12.89
CA GLU A 226 -2.10 2.49 -13.83
C GLU A 226 -0.73 2.77 -13.21
N SER A 227 -0.67 3.03 -11.91
CA SER A 227 0.59 3.29 -11.20
C SER A 227 1.60 2.16 -11.33
N ILE A 228 1.15 0.91 -11.51
CA ILE A 228 2.02 -0.26 -11.76
C ILE A 228 2.93 -0.04 -12.97
N LYS A 229 2.42 0.63 -14.02
CA LYS A 229 3.17 0.86 -15.27
C LYS A 229 3.90 2.20 -15.27
N HIS A 230 3.40 3.17 -14.50
CA HIS A 230 3.83 4.56 -14.60
C HIS A 230 4.70 5.04 -13.43
N MET A 231 4.72 4.32 -12.31
CA MET A 231 5.48 4.68 -11.12
C MET A 231 6.51 3.60 -10.78
N THR A 232 7.67 4.02 -10.27
CA THR A 232 8.66 3.09 -9.69
C THR A 232 8.10 2.38 -8.46
N GLU A 233 7.31 3.10 -7.67
CA GLU A 233 6.61 2.58 -6.50
C GLU A 233 5.10 2.76 -6.73
N PRO A 234 4.37 1.68 -7.07
CA PRO A 234 2.93 1.72 -7.27
C PRO A 234 2.19 2.17 -6.02
N VAL A 235 1.02 2.77 -6.19
CA VAL A 235 0.19 3.31 -5.10
C VAL A 235 -1.15 2.62 -5.00
N ILE A 236 -1.75 2.71 -3.82
CA ILE A 236 -3.10 2.23 -3.50
C ILE A 236 -3.77 3.18 -2.51
N LYS A 237 -5.10 3.31 -2.57
CA LYS A 237 -5.82 4.14 -1.60
C LYS A 237 -6.09 3.38 -0.32
N VAL A 238 -5.76 3.99 0.81
CA VAL A 238 -6.29 3.60 2.13
C VAL A 238 -7.49 4.49 2.43
N LEU A 239 -8.62 3.88 2.75
CA LEU A 239 -9.87 4.55 3.07
C LEU A 239 -10.21 4.38 4.55
N CYS A 240 -10.47 5.50 5.24
CA CYS A 240 -10.88 5.54 6.64
C CYS A 240 -12.40 5.38 6.75
N ARG A 241 -12.86 4.41 7.55
CA ARG A 241 -14.29 4.11 7.76
C ARG A 241 -15.02 5.23 8.48
N GLU A 242 -14.41 5.75 9.55
CA GLU A 242 -15.05 6.69 10.48
C GLU A 242 -15.05 8.13 9.99
N TRP A 243 -14.45 8.39 8.83
CA TRP A 243 -14.45 9.73 8.27
C TRP A 243 -15.86 10.20 7.90
N GLY A 244 -16.16 11.43 8.32
CA GLY A 244 -17.44 12.15 8.25
C GLY A 244 -18.45 11.58 7.25
N PRO A 245 -19.37 10.68 7.67
CA PRO A 245 -20.35 10.12 6.77
C PRO A 245 -21.29 11.22 6.27
N LEU A 246 -21.09 11.63 5.01
CA LEU A 246 -21.97 12.59 4.35
C LEU A 246 -23.28 11.90 3.92
N PRO A 247 -24.45 12.52 4.16
CA PRO A 247 -25.70 12.11 3.52
C PRO A 247 -25.54 12.09 1.99
N ALA A 248 -26.29 11.23 1.29
CA ALA A 248 -26.16 11.05 -0.16
C ALA A 248 -26.29 12.38 -0.94
N GLN A 249 -27.10 13.31 -0.44
CA GLN A 249 -27.35 14.62 -1.02
C GLN A 249 -26.15 15.57 -0.92
N GLU A 250 -25.25 15.34 0.03
CA GLU A 250 -24.08 16.21 0.29
C GLU A 250 -22.80 15.69 -0.37
N ARG A 251 -22.82 14.49 -0.96
CA ARG A 251 -21.65 13.84 -1.58
C ARG A 251 -21.27 14.41 -2.95
N GLY A 252 -22.18 15.12 -3.61
CA GLY A 252 -21.95 15.74 -4.91
C GLY A 252 -21.34 17.14 -4.82
N TYR A 253 -20.37 17.33 -3.92
CA TYR A 253 -19.72 18.64 -3.77
C TYR A 253 -18.72 18.89 -4.90
N ALA A 254 -18.51 20.18 -5.22
CA ALA A 254 -17.46 20.57 -6.13
C ALA A 254 -16.10 20.33 -5.46
N ILE A 255 -15.28 19.49 -6.10
CA ILE A 255 -13.89 19.24 -5.68
C ILE A 255 -13.06 20.46 -6.05
N HIS A 256 -12.17 20.88 -5.14
CA HIS A 256 -11.25 21.97 -5.41
C HIS A 256 -10.32 21.62 -6.60
N PRO A 257 -10.14 22.48 -7.61
CA PRO A 257 -9.48 22.11 -8.88
C PRO A 257 -8.05 21.55 -8.77
N ASN A 258 -7.33 21.91 -7.71
CA ASN A 258 -5.96 21.46 -7.49
C ASN A 258 -5.87 20.12 -6.76
N PHE A 259 -6.97 19.58 -6.23
CA PHE A 259 -7.00 18.37 -5.42
C PHE A 259 -7.84 17.26 -6.06
N GLU A 260 -7.55 16.01 -5.69
CA GLU A 260 -8.37 14.87 -6.12
C GLU A 260 -9.68 14.76 -5.33
N ASP A 261 -9.75 15.37 -4.15
CA ASP A 261 -10.96 15.40 -3.33
C ASP A 261 -10.92 16.59 -2.35
N GLY A 262 -12.07 16.89 -1.73
CA GLY A 262 -12.27 17.99 -0.78
C GLY A 262 -12.68 19.30 -1.43
N LYS A 263 -13.34 20.16 -0.65
CA LYS A 263 -14.03 21.37 -1.14
C LYS A 263 -13.13 22.60 -1.16
N THR A 264 -12.07 22.60 -0.36
CA THR A 264 -11.30 23.79 -0.04
C THR A 264 -9.88 23.72 -0.60
N ALA A 265 -9.18 24.85 -0.58
CA ALA A 265 -7.74 24.92 -0.89
C ALA A 265 -6.85 24.49 0.31
N ASP A 266 -7.43 24.09 1.46
CA ASP A 266 -6.68 23.72 2.65
C ASP A 266 -6.00 22.36 2.49
N GLU A 267 -4.68 22.34 2.29
CA GLU A 267 -3.89 21.11 2.16
C GLU A 267 -4.08 20.11 3.31
N LYS A 268 -4.63 20.53 4.46
CA LYS A 268 -4.91 19.68 5.61
C LYS A 268 -6.36 19.20 5.69
N GLU A 269 -7.22 19.55 4.74
CA GLU A 269 -8.59 19.04 4.68
C GLU A 269 -8.57 17.51 4.61
N ASP A 270 -9.15 16.88 5.62
CA ASP A 270 -9.33 15.43 5.67
C ASP A 270 -10.49 15.02 4.76
N VAL A 271 -10.23 14.18 3.76
CA VAL A 271 -11.21 13.62 2.81
C VAL A 271 -11.50 12.14 3.07
N GLY A 272 -10.90 11.59 4.13
CA GLY A 272 -11.18 10.24 4.61
C GLY A 272 -10.54 9.13 3.79
N TRP A 273 -9.58 9.48 2.93
CA TRP A 273 -8.75 8.54 2.21
C TRP A 273 -7.44 9.22 1.78
N MET A 274 -6.40 8.43 1.56
CA MET A 274 -5.11 8.89 1.02
C MET A 274 -4.48 7.79 0.17
N TYR A 275 -3.57 8.16 -0.75
CA TYR A 275 -2.68 7.17 -1.34
C TYR A 275 -1.53 6.84 -0.41
N ILE A 276 -1.14 5.56 -0.42
CA ILE A 276 0.12 5.06 0.11
C ILE A 276 0.81 4.26 -0.99
N TYR A 277 2.11 4.03 -0.85
CA TYR A 277 2.78 3.03 -1.68
C TYR A 277 2.26 1.64 -1.34
N VAL A 278 2.10 0.79 -2.35
CA VAL A 278 1.61 -0.59 -2.18
C VAL A 278 2.50 -1.37 -1.22
N LEU A 279 3.81 -1.17 -1.30
CA LEU A 279 4.77 -1.80 -0.41
C LEU A 279 4.62 -1.30 1.04
N SER A 280 4.14 -0.08 1.26
CA SER A 280 3.89 0.42 2.63
C SER A 280 2.60 -0.13 3.26
N CYS A 281 1.82 -1.00 2.59
CA CYS A 281 0.56 -1.53 3.15
C CYS A 281 0.75 -2.14 4.54
N PHE A 282 1.78 -2.97 4.73
CA PHE A 282 2.01 -3.61 6.03
C PHE A 282 2.34 -2.58 7.12
N GLU A 283 3.26 -1.67 6.82
CA GLU A 283 3.67 -0.60 7.73
C GLU A 283 2.46 0.25 8.14
N PHE A 284 1.60 0.60 7.19
CA PHE A 284 0.36 1.32 7.48
C PHE A 284 -0.66 0.49 8.25
N TYR A 285 -0.66 -0.84 8.10
CA TYR A 285 -1.53 -1.68 8.90
C TYR A 285 -1.21 -1.57 10.40
N ASP A 286 0.08 -1.54 10.72
CA ASP A 286 0.58 -1.37 12.10
C ASP A 286 0.38 0.06 12.60
N LYS A 287 0.82 1.06 11.81
CA LYS A 287 0.74 2.49 12.15
C LYS A 287 -0.69 2.99 12.38
N LEU A 288 -1.65 2.47 11.63
CA LEU A 288 -3.06 2.88 11.74
C LEU A 288 -3.80 2.20 12.90
N HIS A 289 -3.14 1.35 13.69
CA HIS A 289 -3.78 0.65 14.78
C HIS A 289 -4.05 1.56 15.98
N GLY A 290 -5.33 1.61 16.39
CA GLY A 290 -5.76 2.34 17.56
C GLY A 290 -6.33 3.73 17.26
N PRO A 291 -6.91 4.38 18.28
CA PRO A 291 -7.64 5.63 18.10
C PRO A 291 -6.72 6.79 17.73
N GLY A 292 -7.18 7.64 16.80
CA GLY A 292 -6.49 8.88 16.42
C GLY A 292 -5.26 8.73 15.51
N LYS A 293 -4.80 7.50 15.24
CA LYS A 293 -3.62 7.25 14.40
C LYS A 293 -3.72 7.79 12.98
N TRP A 294 -4.93 7.77 12.40
CA TRP A 294 -5.19 8.36 11.08
C TRP A 294 -4.67 9.80 10.96
N ALA A 295 -4.95 10.66 11.95
CA ALA A 295 -4.61 12.08 11.88
C ALA A 295 -3.09 12.35 11.85
N PHE A 296 -2.26 11.43 12.36
CA PHE A 296 -0.81 11.56 12.34
C PHE A 296 -0.19 11.20 10.99
N HIS A 297 -0.83 10.31 10.24
CA HIS A 297 -0.31 9.79 8.98
C HIS A 297 -1.04 10.32 7.75
N TYR A 298 -2.19 10.95 7.94
CA TYR A 298 -3.01 11.47 6.87
C TYR A 298 -2.25 12.47 5.99
N GLN A 299 -2.31 12.24 4.69
CA GLN A 299 -1.84 13.17 3.67
C GLN A 299 -2.95 13.40 2.66
N ARG A 300 -3.31 14.67 2.44
CA ARG A 300 -4.39 15.01 1.52
C ARG A 300 -4.02 14.62 0.07
N PRO A 301 -4.95 13.98 -0.66
CA PRO A 301 -4.82 13.71 -2.09
C PRO A 301 -4.81 14.98 -2.96
N SER A 302 -3.62 15.54 -3.08
CA SER A 302 -2.85 15.75 -4.31
C SER A 302 -1.61 16.46 -3.81
N TYR A 303 -0.48 15.80 -3.80
CA TYR A 303 0.71 16.35 -3.15
C TYR A 303 0.98 17.75 -3.72
N GLY A 304 0.93 18.76 -2.85
CA GLY A 304 0.76 20.17 -3.21
C GLY A 304 1.79 20.74 -4.18
N PRO A 305 1.74 22.04 -4.52
CA PRO A 305 2.54 22.66 -5.58
C PRO A 305 4.07 22.52 -5.41
N ASP A 306 4.53 22.12 -4.22
CA ASP A 306 5.95 21.97 -3.87
C ASP A 306 6.51 20.54 -4.06
N ARG A 307 5.70 19.55 -4.49
CA ARG A 307 6.21 18.20 -4.81
C ARG A 307 6.56 18.06 -6.29
N ASN A 308 7.58 17.24 -6.57
CA ASN A 308 7.96 16.90 -7.93
C ASN A 308 6.76 16.30 -8.67
N ASN A 309 6.32 16.96 -9.76
CA ASN A 309 5.09 16.57 -10.47
C ASN A 309 5.11 15.13 -10.98
N ASP A 310 6.30 14.55 -11.20
CA ASP A 310 6.50 13.17 -11.68
C ASP A 310 6.41 12.11 -10.55
N GLU A 311 6.12 12.51 -9.31
CA GLU A 311 5.94 11.61 -8.16
C GLU A 311 4.48 11.58 -7.66
N VAL A 312 3.60 12.40 -8.24
CA VAL A 312 2.19 12.49 -7.83
C VAL A 312 1.35 11.45 -8.56
N PRO A 313 0.59 10.58 -7.87
CA PRO A 313 -0.35 9.66 -8.50
C PRO A 313 -1.18 10.33 -9.60
N GLY A 314 -1.25 9.69 -10.76
CA GLY A 314 -1.97 10.22 -11.93
C GLY A 314 -1.24 11.28 -12.75
N TRP A 315 0.02 11.62 -12.46
CA TRP A 315 0.76 12.63 -13.22
C TRP A 315 0.84 12.32 -14.72
N TRP A 316 0.87 11.05 -15.11
CA TRP A 316 0.95 10.61 -16.50
C TRP A 316 -0.26 11.05 -17.31
N ARG A 317 -1.46 11.08 -16.71
CA ARG A 317 -2.69 11.52 -17.39
C ARG A 317 -2.63 12.99 -17.81
N ARG A 318 -1.90 13.83 -17.07
CA ARG A 318 -1.73 15.26 -17.38
C ARG A 318 -0.78 15.52 -18.55
N LYS A 319 0.14 14.60 -18.86
CA LYS A 319 1.05 14.75 -20.02
C LYS A 319 0.33 14.49 -21.34
N ASP A 320 -0.65 13.60 -21.34
CA ASP A 320 -1.40 13.25 -22.55
C ASP A 320 -2.42 14.33 -22.97
N GLU A 321 -2.86 15.18 -22.04
CA GLU A 321 -3.73 16.33 -22.34
C GLU A 321 -2.99 17.52 -22.99
N GLY A 322 -1.66 17.58 -22.88
CA GLY A 322 -0.83 18.68 -23.43
C GLY A 322 -0.35 18.49 -24.88
N GLY A 323 -0.79 17.44 -25.58
CA GLY A 323 -0.28 17.05 -26.89
C GLY A 323 -0.86 17.78 -28.12
N THR A 324 -1.82 18.68 -27.94
CA THR A 324 -2.46 19.40 -29.06
C THR A 324 -2.74 20.87 -28.75
N GLY A 325 -1.83 21.75 -29.19
CA GLY A 325 -1.93 23.22 -29.15
C GLY A 325 -0.74 23.80 -28.37
N ASP A 326 0.23 24.53 -28.93
CA ASP A 326 0.25 25.37 -30.11
C ASP A 326 1.63 25.30 -30.79
N SER A 327 1.62 24.98 -32.07
CA SER A 327 2.63 25.44 -33.01
C SER A 327 1.94 26.40 -33.95
N GLN A 328 1.90 27.70 -33.62
CA GLN A 328 1.95 28.77 -34.62
C GLN A 328 2.02 30.17 -34.00
N ALA A 329 2.88 30.97 -34.66
CA ALA A 329 2.81 32.42 -34.81
C ALA A 329 3.13 33.30 -33.59
N SER A 330 4.34 33.86 -33.61
CA SER A 330 4.47 35.23 -34.12
C SER A 330 5.94 35.55 -34.37
N GLY A 331 6.29 35.59 -35.66
CA GLY A 331 7.41 36.38 -36.12
C GLY A 331 7.04 37.86 -36.15
N ASP A 332 8.08 38.66 -35.97
CA ASP A 332 8.34 39.97 -36.56
C ASP A 332 7.61 41.21 -35.99
N PRO A 333 8.24 42.40 -36.10
CA PRO A 333 9.40 42.76 -36.95
C PRO A 333 10.69 43.18 -36.24
#